data_AF-A0A519EL23-F1
#
_entry.id   AF-A0A519EL23-F1
#
_cell.length_a   1.000
_cell.length_b   1.000
_cell.length_c   1.000
_cell.angle_alpha   90.00
_cell.angle_beta   90.00
_cell.angle_gamma   90.00
#
_symmetry.space_group_name_H-M   'P 1'
#
loop_
_entity.id
_entity.type
_entity.pdbx_description
1 polymer ?
#
loop_
_entity_poly.entity_id
_entity_poly.type
_entity_poly.pdbx_seq_one_letter_code
_entity_poly.pdbx_strand_id
1 'polypeptide(L)' 'MEIAAAILVIAVIFVWLTIKIVPQQHAWVRERLGKYNGTMTPGANFLIPFVDRVAYKHSLKEIPLDVPSQICIT' A
#
# COMPACT_ATOMS: atom_id res chain seq x y z
N MET A 1 32.97 -5.86 17.91
CA MET A 1 32.04 -4.76 18.28
C MET A 1 31.46 -4.11 17.03
N GLU A 2 32.28 -3.66 16.09
CA GLU A 2 31.80 -2.91 14.91
C GLU A 2 30.94 -3.73 13.95
N ILE A 3 31.33 -4.97 13.64
CA ILE A 3 30.54 -5.84 12.75
C ILE A 3 29.17 -6.17 13.35
N ALA A 4 29.12 -6.43 14.66
CA ALA A 4 27.87 -6.69 15.37
C ALA A 4 26.95 -5.45 15.37
N ALA A 5 27.52 -4.26 15.56
CA ALA A 5 26.78 -3.01 15.47
C ALA A 5 26.24 -2.78 14.04
N ALA A 6 27.03 -3.05 13.01
CA ALA A 6 26.60 -2.93 11.62
C ALA A 6 25.44 -3.88 11.27
N ILE A 7 25.51 -5.14 11.69
CA ILE A 7 24.43 -6.12 11.48
C ILE A 7 23.15 -5.68 12.19
N LEU A 8 23.25 -5.17 13.42
CA LEU A 8 22.10 -4.69 14.18
C LEU A 8 21.41 -3.53 13.47
N VAL A 9 22.19 -2.57 12.96
CA VAL A 9 21.66 -1.43 12.21
C VAL A 9 20.93 -1.90 10.95
N ILE A 10 21.52 -2.83 10.19
CA ILE A 10 20.90 -3.40 8.99
C ILE A 10 19.57 -4.09 9.35
N ALA A 11 19.55 -4.90 10.41
CA ALA A 11 18.34 -5.59 10.86
C ALA A 11 17.22 -4.60 11.21
N VAL A 12 17.52 -3.53 11.93
CA VAL A 12 16.54 -2.48 12.27
C VAL A 12 15.99 -1.81 11.02
N ILE A 13 16.84 -1.47 10.06
CA ILE A 13 16.43 -0.87 8.77
C ILE A 13 15.48 -1.81 8.02
N PHE A 14 15.81 -3.11 7.96
CA PHE A 14 14.96 -4.09 7.31
C PHE A 14 13.59 -4.21 7.96
N VAL A 15 13.52 -4.27 9.30
CA VAL A 15 12.23 -4.32 10.03
C VAL A 15 11.38 -3.09 9.72
N TRP A 16 12.00 -1.91 9.71
CA TRP A 16 11.30 -0.64 9.46
C TRP A 16 10.77 -0.50 8.03
N LEU A 17 11.52 -1.01 7.04
CA LEU A 17 11.09 -1.02 5.64
C LEU A 17 9.93 -1.99 5.39
N THR A 18 9.88 -3.05 6.18
CA THR A 18 8.97 -4.17 5.97
C THR A 18 7.55 -3.88 6.45
N ILE A 19 7.41 -3.14 7.55
CA ILE A 19 6.10 -2.83 8.13
C ILE A 19 5.57 -1.54 7.49
N LYS A 20 4.43 -1.65 6.82
CA LYS A 20 3.70 -0.51 6.25
C LYS A 20 2.33 -0.41 6.87
N ILE A 21 1.99 0.79 7.34
CA ILE A 21 0.70 1.08 7.94
C ILE A 21 -0.19 1.72 6.88
N VAL A 22 -1.27 1.03 6.53
CA VAL A 22 -2.29 1.53 5.59
C VAL A 22 -3.33 2.31 6.38
N PRO A 23 -3.64 3.56 6.00
CA PRO A 23 -4.64 4.36 6.69
C PRO A 23 -6.05 3.77 6.53
N GLN A 24 -6.92 4.10 7.49
CA GLN A 24 -8.33 3.72 7.43
C GLN A 24 -9.00 4.24 6.15
N GLN A 25 -9.98 3.48 5.65
CA GLN A 25 -10.71 3.74 4.40
C GLN A 25 -9.80 3.87 3.15
N HIS A 26 -8.63 3.25 3.17
CA HIS A 26 -7.77 3.12 2.00
C HIS A 26 -7.42 1.66 1.76
N ALA A 27 -7.25 1.32 0.49
CA ALA A 27 -6.76 0.04 0.03
C ALA A 27 -5.51 0.27 -0.82
N TRP A 28 -4.39 -0.34 -0.45
CA TRP A 28 -3.13 -0.19 -1.18
C TRP A 28 -2.83 -1.47 -1.95
N VAL A 29 -2.64 -1.37 -3.26
CA VAL A 29 -2.30 -2.53 -4.09
C VAL A 29 -0.80 -2.79 -4.01
N ARG A 30 -0.44 -4.02 -3.63
CA ARG A 30 0.94 -4.50 -3.65
C ARG A 30 1.22 -5.29 -4.93
N GLU A 31 2.31 -4.95 -5.58
CA GLU A 31 2.84 -5.66 -6.73
C GLU A 31 4.13 -6.36 -6.37
N ARG A 32 4.34 -7.55 -6.93
CA ARG A 32 5.57 -8.34 -6.85
C ARG A 32 6.16 -8.46 -8.24
N LEU A 33 7.35 -7.90 -8.45
CA LEU A 33 8.07 -7.97 -9.74
C LEU A 33 7.19 -7.57 -10.95
N GLY A 34 6.35 -6.55 -10.78
CA GLY A 34 5.45 -6.04 -11.82
C GLY A 34 4.15 -6.84 -12.01
N LYS A 35 3.87 -7.83 -11.17
CA LYS A 35 2.58 -8.55 -11.14
C LYS A 35 1.78 -8.23 -9.89
N TYR A 36 0.46 -8.23 -9.99
CA TYR A 36 -0.43 -8.11 -8.84
C TYR A 36 -0.20 -9.27 -7.86
N ASN A 37 0.06 -8.93 -6.59
CA ASN A 37 0.27 -9.90 -5.52
C ASN A 37 -0.78 -9.78 -4.39
N GLY A 38 -1.58 -8.72 -4.39
CA GLY A 38 -2.66 -8.55 -3.43
C GLY A 38 -2.99 -7.09 -3.14
N THR A 39 -4.00 -6.91 -2.28
CA THR A 39 -4.40 -5.61 -1.76
C THR A 39 -4.21 -5.61 -0.24
N MET A 40 -3.55 -4.58 0.26
CA MET A 40 -3.32 -4.31 1.67
C MET A 40 -4.54 -3.56 2.22
N THR A 41 -5.16 -4.14 3.25
CA THR A 41 -6.30 -3.57 3.96
C THR A 41 -5.83 -2.55 5.00
N PRO A 42 -6.73 -1.71 5.55
CA PRO A 42 -6.37 -0.80 6.64
C PRO A 42 -5.69 -1.51 7.81
N GLY A 43 -4.60 -0.93 8.31
CA GLY A 43 -3.81 -1.48 9.42
C GLY A 43 -2.36 -1.81 9.06
N ALA A 44 -1.71 -2.56 9.95
CA ALA A 44 -0.32 -2.97 9.77
C ALA A 44 -0.24 -4.13 8.76
N ASN A 45 0.49 -3.90 7.68
CA ASN A 45 0.71 -4.89 6.63
C ASN A 45 2.20 -5.15 6.45
N PHE A 46 2.51 -6.38 6.08
CA PHE A 46 3.87 -6.83 5.81
C PHE A 46 4.17 -6.72 4.32
N LEU A 47 5.25 -6.03 3.99
CA LEU A 47 5.73 -5.83 2.63
C LEU A 47 7.19 -6.26 2.57
N ILE A 48 7.54 -7.21 1.69
CA ILE A 48 8.94 -7.62 1.56
C ILE A 48 9.69 -6.50 0.85
N PRO A 49 10.65 -5.83 1.51
CA PRO A 49 11.39 -4.75 0.89
C PRO A 49 12.13 -5.28 -0.35
N PHE A 50 12.30 -4.43 -1.35
CA PHE A 50 12.94 -4.72 -2.65
C PHE A 50 12.14 -5.58 -3.64
N VAL A 51 11.35 -6.55 -3.16
CA VAL A 51 10.59 -7.47 -4.03
C VAL A 51 9.17 -6.96 -4.27
N ASP A 52 8.53 -6.47 -3.21
CA ASP A 52 7.16 -5.97 -3.23
C ASP A 52 7.17 -4.43 -3.26
N ARG A 53 6.30 -3.82 -4.07
CA ARG A 53 6.10 -2.37 -4.12
C ARG A 53 4.62 -2.00 -3.97
N VAL A 54 4.35 -0.83 -3.39
CA VAL A 54 3.00 -0.26 -3.35
C VAL A 54 2.77 0.48 -4.67
N ALA A 55 1.95 -0.08 -5.54
CA ALA A 55 1.74 0.45 -6.89
C ALA A 55 0.57 1.44 -6.97
N TYR A 56 -0.50 1.16 -6.23
CA TYR A 56 -1.70 1.99 -6.26
C TYR A 56 -2.26 2.20 -4.86
N LYS A 57 -2.77 3.40 -4.59
CA LYS A 57 -3.42 3.75 -3.33
C LYS A 57 -4.84 4.22 -3.67
N HIS A 58 -5.82 3.38 -3.37
CA HIS A 58 -7.21 3.69 -3.62
C HIS A 58 -7.90 4.12 -2.32
N SER A 59 -8.74 5.14 -2.39
CA SER A 59 -9.64 5.48 -1.29
C SER A 59 -10.92 4.67 -1.43
N LEU A 60 -11.37 4.07 -0.33
CA LEU A 60 -12.65 3.37 -0.27
C LEU A 60 -13.81 4.31 0.07
N LYS A 61 -13.58 5.63 0.02
CA LYS A 61 -14.61 6.64 0.24
C LYS A 61 -15.49 6.74 -1.00
N GLU A 62 -16.80 6.85 -0.80
CA GLU A 62 -17.73 7.12 -1.87
C GLU A 62 -17.47 8.51 -2.45
N ILE A 63 -17.48 8.60 -3.78
CA ILE A 63 -17.30 9.84 -4.51
C ILE A 63 -18.63 10.12 -5.22
N PRO A 64 -19.32 11.24 -4.93
CA PRO A 64 -20.52 11.59 -5.67
C PRO A 64 -20.13 11.87 -7.11
N LEU A 65 -20.74 11.14 -8.05
CA LEU A 65 -20.63 11.42 -9.47
C LEU A 65 -21.74 12.39 -9.85
N ASP A 66 -21.37 13.59 -10.25
CA ASP A 66 -22.34 14.56 -10.77
C ASP A 66 -22.78 14.11 -12.17
N VAL A 67 -24.06 13.82 -12.33
CA VAL A 67 -24.64 13.36 -13.59
C VAL A 67 -25.35 14.53 -14.26
N PRO A 68 -25.01 14.88 -15.51
CA PRO A 68 -25.67 15.97 -16.21
C PRO A 68 -27.14 15.62 -16.46
N SER A 69 -28.01 16.63 -16.46
CA SER A 69 -29.42 16.44 -16.77
C SER A 69 -29.59 15.99 -18.23
N GLN A 70 -30.47 15.00 -18.44
CA GLN A 70 -30.75 14.46 -19.76
C GLN A 70 -32.22 14.70 -20.12
N ILE A 71 -32.47 15.15 -21.35
CA ILE A 71 -33.81 15.42 -21.86
C ILE A 71 -34.47 14.08 -22.15
N CYS A 72 -35.51 13.75 -21.39
CA CYS A 72 -36.32 12.56 -21.60
C CYS A 72 -37.54 12.95 -22.46
N ILE A 73 -37.83 12.19 -23.51
CA ILE A 73 -39.07 12.29 -24.28
C ILE A 73 -39.86 11.02 -23.99
N THR A 74 -41.07 11.20 -23.46
CA THR A 74 -42.00 10.13 -23.07
C THR A 74 -42.53 9.36 -24.27
#